data_AF-A0A8X7TUV6-F1
#
_entry.id   AF-A0A8X7TUV6-F1
#
_cell.length_a   1.000
_cell.length_b   1.000
_cell.length_c   1.000
_cell.angle_alpha   90.00
_cell.angle_beta   90.00
_cell.angle_gamma   90.00
#
_symmetry.space_group_name_H-M   'P 1'
#
loop_
_entity.id
_entity.type
_entity.pdbx_description
1 polymer ?
#
loop_
_entity_poly.entity_id
_entity_poly.type
_entity_poly.pdbx_seq_one_letter_code
_entity_poly.pdbx_strand_id
1 'polypeptide(L)'
;METGASSENNGYEVIKNGSWFIQFRNGYNPWMARYVYGLMFLLVNLLAWVVRDYGRGALTEMKKFKNCKDGLNCLGTEGVLRVSLGCFLFYFIMFLSTVATSKTHSSRDKWHSGWWFAKLLMWPGLIIFPFLLPSSIIDLYGIRLILTRSPKTSSLSCCCRVFLLIQLISIISFITWLNEFFLSQKDAERCHVHVMLLATIAYTLCILGVILMYIWYVPDPSCLLNIFFITWTLFLIQLMASISLHPKINAGFLTPSLMGLYVVFICWCAIRSEPVGEICNRNAESSSRTDWLTIISFVVALLAMVIATFSTGVDSQCFQFRKDENQEEDAIPYGYGFFHFVFATGAMYFAMLLIGWNIHHSMKRWTIDVGWTSTWVRIVNEWLAVCIYIWMLVAPMVLKNRQIT
;
A
#
# COMPACT_ATOMS: atom_id res chain seq x y z
N MET A 1 12.20 -19.53 51.48
CA MET A 1 11.92 -20.04 50.12
C MET A 1 11.30 -18.89 49.35
N GLU A 2 12.09 -17.86 49.04
CA GLU A 2 11.64 -16.67 48.31
C GLU A 2 12.87 -16.07 47.63
N THR A 3 13.11 -16.43 46.37
CA THR A 3 14.05 -15.73 45.49
C THR A 3 13.68 -16.07 44.05
N GLY A 4 13.31 -15.06 43.25
CA GLY A 4 13.20 -15.27 41.80
C GLY A 4 12.50 -14.22 40.93
N ALA A 5 11.77 -13.22 41.46
CA ALA A 5 10.88 -12.40 40.61
C ALA A 5 11.14 -10.87 40.56
N SER A 6 12.12 -10.32 41.28
CA SER A 6 12.22 -8.85 41.45
C SER A 6 13.23 -8.12 40.54
N SER A 7 14.04 -8.83 39.75
CA SER A 7 15.14 -8.20 38.98
C SER A 7 14.79 -7.84 37.52
N GLU A 8 13.88 -8.55 36.85
CA GLU A 8 13.54 -8.25 35.45
C GLU A 8 12.53 -7.09 35.30
N ASN A 9 11.57 -6.96 36.24
CA ASN A 9 10.59 -5.88 36.22
C ASN A 9 11.19 -4.48 36.42
N ASN A 10 12.31 -4.39 37.16
CA ASN A 10 12.92 -3.10 37.49
C ASN A 10 13.66 -2.49 36.28
N GLY A 11 14.17 -3.31 35.35
CA GLY A 11 14.79 -2.84 34.12
C GLY A 11 13.78 -2.28 33.11
N TYR A 12 12.58 -2.88 33.04
CA TYR A 12 11.54 -2.50 32.09
C TYR A 12 10.93 -1.13 32.42
N GLU A 13 10.68 -0.85 33.70
CA GLU A 13 10.20 0.45 34.21
C GLU A 13 11.21 1.58 33.96
N VAL A 14 12.51 1.33 34.18
CA VAL A 14 13.59 2.31 33.94
C VAL A 14 13.73 2.62 32.45
N ILE A 15 13.51 1.63 31.57
CA ILE A 15 13.56 1.86 30.13
C ILE A 15 12.32 2.63 29.66
N LYS A 16 11.13 2.29 30.15
CA LYS A 16 9.86 2.96 29.82
C LYS A 16 9.88 4.46 30.15
N ASN A 17 10.61 4.86 31.19
CA ASN A 17 10.76 6.25 31.63
C ASN A 17 12.06 6.93 31.17
N GLY A 18 12.93 6.25 30.39
CA GLY A 18 14.20 6.78 29.90
C GLY A 18 14.08 7.63 28.62
N SER A 19 15.14 8.40 28.30
CA SER A 19 15.26 9.15 27.03
C SER A 19 15.08 8.24 25.81
N TRP A 20 14.54 8.78 24.70
CA TRP A 20 14.29 8.07 23.44
C TRP A 20 15.50 7.25 22.96
N PHE A 21 16.72 7.74 23.17
CA PHE A 21 17.96 7.03 22.82
C PHE A 21 18.24 5.79 23.68
N ILE A 22 17.89 5.82 24.97
CA ILE A 22 18.05 4.68 25.89
C ILE A 22 16.98 3.64 25.62
N GLN A 23 15.74 4.07 25.33
CA GLN A 23 14.68 3.21 24.85
C GLN A 23 15.04 2.53 23.53
N PHE A 24 15.64 3.26 22.60
CA PHE A 24 16.09 2.72 21.32
C PHE A 24 17.24 1.71 21.46
N ARG A 25 18.20 1.97 22.35
CA ARG A 25 19.36 1.10 22.55
C ARG A 25 19.04 -0.15 23.37
N ASN A 26 18.22 -0.02 24.42
CA ASN A 26 18.03 -1.06 25.44
C ASN A 26 16.57 -1.52 25.61
N GLY A 27 15.59 -0.86 24.98
CA GLY A 27 14.17 -1.14 25.17
C GLY A 27 13.51 -1.97 24.08
N TYR A 28 12.83 -3.04 24.50
CA TYR A 28 11.98 -3.87 23.65
C TYR A 28 10.61 -3.21 23.50
N ASN A 29 10.50 -2.18 22.65
CA ASN A 29 9.23 -1.49 22.42
C ASN A 29 8.70 -1.74 20.99
N PRO A 30 7.75 -2.68 20.79
CA PRO A 30 7.21 -2.98 19.47
C PRO A 30 6.43 -1.83 18.84
N TRP A 31 5.92 -0.89 19.65
CA TRP A 31 5.24 0.33 19.19
C TRP A 31 6.22 1.33 18.59
N MET A 32 7.45 1.39 19.10
CA MET A 32 8.51 2.21 18.53
C MET A 32 9.12 1.54 17.29
N ALA A 33 9.32 0.22 17.34
CA ALA A 33 9.96 -0.55 16.27
C ALA A 33 9.25 -0.37 14.92
N ARG A 34 7.91 -0.37 14.88
CA ARG A 34 7.15 -0.11 13.65
C ARG A 34 7.48 1.23 13.00
N TYR A 35 7.65 2.30 13.78
CA TYR A 35 7.96 3.63 13.22
C TYR A 35 9.37 3.67 12.65
N VAL A 36 10.31 2.97 13.28
CA VAL A 36 11.68 2.82 12.77
C VAL A 36 11.67 2.07 11.44
N TYR A 37 10.93 0.96 11.35
CA TYR A 37 10.75 0.24 10.07
C TYR A 37 10.04 1.10 9.02
N GLY A 38 9.04 1.91 9.41
CA GLY A 38 8.38 2.88 8.54
C GLY A 38 9.36 3.91 7.98
N LEU A 39 10.23 4.46 8.82
CA LEU A 39 11.26 5.42 8.44
C LEU A 39 12.32 4.78 7.53
N MET A 40 12.78 3.56 7.84
CA MET A 40 13.70 2.82 6.99
C MET A 40 13.11 2.62 5.59
N PHE A 41 11.83 2.24 5.50
CA PHE A 41 11.12 2.09 4.22
C PHE A 41 11.08 3.41 3.45
N LEU A 42 10.73 4.53 4.11
CA LEU A 42 10.74 5.86 3.51
C LEU A 42 12.12 6.21 2.94
N LEU A 43 13.19 5.97 3.71
CA LEU A 43 14.57 6.25 3.28
C LEU A 43 14.97 5.42 2.05
N VAL A 44 14.60 4.14 2.00
CA VAL A 44 14.88 3.30 0.82
C VAL A 44 14.10 3.79 -0.40
N ASN A 45 12.85 4.20 -0.23
CA ASN A 45 12.03 4.72 -1.33
C ASN A 45 12.55 6.05 -1.88
N LEU A 46 13.02 6.94 -0.99
CA LEU A 46 13.74 8.16 -1.38
C LEU A 46 15.05 7.83 -2.10
N LEU A 47 15.80 6.84 -1.63
CA LEU A 47 17.02 6.36 -2.30
C LEU A 47 16.71 5.83 -3.71
N ALA A 48 15.67 5.01 -3.86
CA ALA A 48 15.25 4.47 -5.16
C ALA A 48 14.89 5.61 -6.13
N TRP A 49 14.18 6.63 -5.65
CA TRP A 49 13.88 7.83 -6.43
C TRP A 49 15.15 8.60 -6.83
N VAL A 50 16.07 8.84 -5.89
CA VAL A 50 17.35 9.53 -6.17
C VAL A 50 18.17 8.76 -7.21
N VAL A 51 18.24 7.43 -7.09
CA VAL A 51 18.91 6.56 -8.06
C VAL A 51 18.26 6.67 -9.45
N ARG A 52 16.93 6.73 -9.53
CA ARG A 52 16.19 6.88 -10.79
C ARG A 52 16.48 8.22 -11.49
N ASP A 53 16.35 9.33 -10.77
CA ASP A 53 16.34 10.67 -11.38
C ASP A 53 17.75 11.28 -11.51
N TYR A 54 18.66 10.90 -10.59
CA TYR A 54 19.99 11.50 -10.42
C TYR A 54 21.15 10.48 -10.43
N GLY A 55 20.89 9.17 -10.36
CA GLY A 55 21.93 8.12 -10.27
C GLY A 55 22.81 7.93 -11.52
N ARG A 56 22.64 8.77 -12.55
CA ARG A 56 23.27 8.65 -13.87
C ARG A 56 24.80 8.52 -13.80
N GLY A 57 25.49 9.39 -13.06
CA GLY A 57 26.96 9.39 -13.00
C GLY A 57 27.54 8.22 -12.22
N ALA A 58 26.86 7.74 -11.19
CA ALA A 58 27.33 6.62 -10.36
C ALA A 58 27.08 5.25 -11.02
N LEU A 59 26.01 5.13 -11.83
CA LEU A 59 25.64 3.87 -12.48
C LEU A 59 26.46 3.60 -13.75
N THR A 60 26.94 4.64 -14.45
CA THR A 60 27.73 4.48 -15.70
C THR A 60 29.15 3.95 -15.47
N GLU A 61 29.76 4.23 -14.33
CA GLU A 61 31.13 3.78 -13.99
C GLU A 61 31.21 2.28 -13.68
N MET A 62 30.09 1.66 -13.33
CA MET A 62 30.02 0.23 -13.06
C MET A 62 29.92 -0.55 -14.39
N LYS A 63 31.02 -1.15 -14.84
CA LYS A 63 31.13 -1.97 -16.08
C LYS A 63 30.05 -3.07 -16.29
N LYS A 64 29.21 -3.38 -15.28
CA LYS A 64 28.17 -4.42 -15.30
C LYS A 64 26.84 -4.04 -15.99
N PHE A 65 26.62 -2.76 -16.34
CA PHE A 65 25.34 -2.28 -16.91
C PHE A 65 25.25 -2.31 -18.46
N LYS A 66 26.22 -2.95 -19.14
CA LYS A 66 26.49 -2.76 -20.58
C LYS A 66 25.51 -3.46 -21.55
N ASN A 67 24.48 -4.15 -21.06
CA ASN A 67 23.56 -4.94 -21.90
C ASN A 67 22.24 -4.24 -22.26
N CYS A 68 22.09 -2.94 -21.97
CA CYS A 68 20.86 -2.26 -22.35
C CYS A 68 20.88 -1.79 -23.82
N LYS A 69 20.03 -2.42 -24.64
CA LYS A 69 19.96 -2.21 -26.10
C LYS A 69 19.34 -0.86 -26.49
N ASP A 70 18.61 -0.20 -25.59
CA ASP A 70 17.84 1.04 -25.86
C ASP A 70 18.43 2.32 -25.20
N GLY A 71 19.73 2.33 -24.85
CA GLY A 71 20.43 3.55 -24.43
C GLY A 71 20.18 4.04 -22.99
N LEU A 72 20.55 5.31 -22.75
CA LEU A 72 20.70 6.02 -21.44
C LEU A 72 19.54 5.85 -20.43
N ASN A 73 18.34 5.50 -20.90
CA ASN A 73 17.09 5.54 -20.15
C ASN A 73 16.85 4.31 -19.26
N CYS A 74 17.60 3.23 -19.52
CA CYS A 74 17.46 1.94 -18.85
C CYS A 74 18.16 1.86 -17.49
N LEU A 75 19.22 2.65 -17.29
CA LEU A 75 20.04 2.66 -16.06
C LEU A 75 19.21 3.05 -14.82
N GLY A 76 18.29 4.01 -14.97
CA GLY A 76 17.42 4.45 -13.87
C GLY A 76 16.45 3.35 -13.42
N THR A 77 15.81 2.66 -14.38
CA THR A 77 14.88 1.55 -14.11
C THR A 77 15.60 0.39 -13.42
N GLU A 78 16.77 0.00 -13.92
CA GLU A 78 17.56 -1.08 -13.30
C GLU A 78 18.03 -0.71 -11.88
N GLY A 79 18.42 0.56 -11.66
CA GLY A 79 18.78 1.07 -10.35
C GLY A 79 17.63 0.99 -9.33
N VAL A 80 16.42 1.39 -9.73
CA VAL A 80 15.21 1.28 -8.88
C VAL A 80 14.94 -0.18 -8.52
N LEU A 81 15.01 -1.10 -9.49
CA LEU A 81 14.76 -2.52 -9.25
C LEU A 81 15.79 -3.13 -8.28
N ARG A 82 17.06 -2.73 -8.37
CA ARG A 82 18.12 -3.17 -7.45
C ARG A 82 17.87 -2.70 -6.02
N VAL A 83 17.57 -1.41 -5.82
CA VAL A 83 17.26 -0.85 -4.50
C VAL A 83 16.00 -1.51 -3.91
N SER A 84 14.96 -1.69 -4.73
CA SER A 84 13.73 -2.39 -4.35
C SER A 84 13.98 -3.84 -3.96
N LEU A 85 14.80 -4.59 -4.71
CA LEU A 85 15.13 -5.97 -4.39
C LEU A 85 15.83 -6.07 -3.02
N GLY A 86 16.75 -5.15 -2.72
CA GLY A 86 17.42 -5.12 -1.41
C GLY A 86 16.45 -4.84 -0.27
N CYS A 87 15.52 -3.90 -0.49
CA CYS A 87 14.43 -3.60 0.44
C CYS A 87 13.54 -4.83 0.69
N PHE A 88 13.11 -5.47 -0.40
CA PHE A 88 12.30 -6.68 -0.37
C PHE A 88 13.00 -7.78 0.43
N LEU A 89 14.28 -8.06 0.16
CA LEU A 89 15.04 -9.08 0.86
C LEU A 89 15.12 -8.80 2.36
N PHE A 90 15.37 -7.54 2.76
CA PHE A 90 15.41 -7.15 4.17
C PHE A 90 14.08 -7.45 4.88
N TYR A 91 12.97 -6.94 4.35
CA TYR A 91 11.65 -7.17 4.96
C TYR A 91 11.21 -8.63 4.86
N PHE A 92 11.60 -9.35 3.80
CA PHE A 92 11.28 -10.77 3.66
C PHE A 92 12.04 -11.64 4.65
N ILE A 93 13.31 -11.34 4.93
CA ILE A 93 14.08 -12.00 6.01
C ILE A 93 13.44 -11.69 7.37
N MET A 94 13.03 -10.44 7.60
CA MET A 94 12.30 -10.06 8.81
C MET A 94 10.96 -10.81 8.92
N PHE A 95 10.24 -11.00 7.82
CA PHE A 95 9.02 -11.80 7.76
C PHE A 95 9.28 -13.25 8.17
N LEU A 96 10.23 -13.93 7.53
CA LEU A 96 10.54 -15.33 7.83
C LEU A 96 11.01 -15.54 9.28
N SER A 97 11.75 -14.58 9.83
CA SER A 97 12.28 -14.66 11.21
C SER A 97 11.24 -14.31 12.29
N THR A 98 10.15 -13.62 11.92
CA THR A 98 9.10 -13.17 12.87
C THR A 98 7.73 -13.81 12.64
N VAL A 99 7.58 -14.65 11.62
CA VAL A 99 6.34 -15.41 11.37
C VAL A 99 5.96 -16.26 12.58
N ALA A 100 4.66 -16.41 12.85
CA ALA A 100 4.13 -17.17 13.99
C ALA A 100 4.57 -16.68 15.38
N THR A 101 5.02 -15.42 15.50
CA THR A 101 5.16 -14.79 16.82
C THR A 101 3.78 -14.47 17.36
N SER A 102 3.49 -14.86 18.61
CA SER A 102 2.21 -14.60 19.28
C SER A 102 2.36 -13.89 20.63
N LYS A 103 3.51 -14.04 21.31
CA LYS A 103 3.76 -13.50 22.65
C LYS A 103 4.89 -12.46 22.68
N THR A 104 4.71 -11.41 23.47
CA THR A 104 5.74 -10.46 23.90
C THR A 104 6.84 -11.21 24.68
N HIS A 105 8.05 -10.68 24.74
CA HIS A 105 9.22 -11.29 25.43
C HIS A 105 9.81 -12.58 24.81
N SER A 106 9.18 -13.15 23.79
CA SER A 106 9.75 -14.26 23.02
C SER A 106 11.05 -13.85 22.32
N SER A 107 11.93 -14.82 21.98
CA SER A 107 13.16 -14.52 21.24
C SER A 107 12.90 -13.81 19.90
N ARG A 108 11.75 -14.10 19.26
CA ARG A 108 11.33 -13.46 18.01
C ARG A 108 10.87 -12.01 18.23
N ASP A 109 10.22 -11.71 19.35
CA ASP A 109 9.91 -10.32 19.74
C ASP A 109 11.17 -9.52 20.06
N LYS A 110 12.14 -10.12 20.77
CA LYS A 110 13.46 -9.52 21.00
C LYS A 110 14.20 -9.23 19.68
N TRP A 111 14.11 -10.15 18.72
CA TRP A 111 14.63 -9.94 17.36
C TRP A 111 13.85 -8.84 16.62
N HIS A 112 12.53 -8.78 16.68
CA HIS A 112 11.72 -7.76 15.99
C HIS A 112 11.89 -6.36 16.57
N SER A 113 11.82 -6.23 17.89
CA SER A 113 11.74 -4.96 18.63
C SER A 113 13.10 -4.45 19.11
N GLY A 114 14.12 -5.31 19.16
CA GLY A 114 15.47 -5.01 19.62
C GLY A 114 16.54 -5.28 18.56
N TRP A 115 17.75 -5.70 18.98
CA TRP A 115 18.86 -6.11 18.09
C TRP A 115 19.15 -5.12 16.93
N TRP A 116 18.95 -3.82 17.19
CA TRP A 116 19.01 -2.78 16.17
C TRP A 116 20.39 -2.66 15.52
N PHE A 117 21.47 -2.90 16.27
CA PHE A 117 22.82 -2.88 15.72
C PHE A 117 23.00 -3.89 14.59
N ALA A 118 22.53 -5.14 14.77
CA ALA A 118 22.60 -6.16 13.73
C ALA A 118 21.77 -5.77 12.50
N LYS A 119 20.58 -5.21 12.70
CA LYS A 119 19.72 -4.75 11.60
C LYS A 119 20.28 -3.54 10.87
N LEU A 120 20.93 -2.61 11.58
CA LEU A 120 21.55 -1.42 11.01
C LEU A 120 22.74 -1.78 10.11
N LEU A 121 23.40 -2.92 10.34
CA LEU A 121 24.41 -3.47 9.44
C LEU A 121 23.78 -4.31 8.31
N MET A 122 22.78 -5.13 8.62
CA MET A 122 22.09 -5.99 7.65
C MET A 122 21.37 -5.17 6.57
N TRP A 123 20.70 -4.07 6.94
CA TRP A 123 19.92 -3.24 6.04
C TRP A 123 20.73 -2.63 4.88
N PRO A 124 21.79 -1.85 5.10
CA PRO A 124 22.59 -1.31 4.00
C PRO A 124 23.31 -2.43 3.22
N GLY A 125 23.73 -3.51 3.90
CA GLY A 125 24.34 -4.67 3.24
C GLY A 125 23.40 -5.31 2.20
N LEU A 126 22.12 -5.49 2.56
CA LEU A 126 21.11 -6.02 1.65
C LEU A 126 20.70 -5.02 0.55
N ILE A 127 20.82 -3.71 0.77
CA ILE A 127 20.62 -2.69 -0.29
C ILE A 127 21.77 -2.69 -1.30
N ILE A 128 23.01 -2.91 -0.85
CA ILE A 128 24.20 -2.95 -1.72
C ILE A 128 24.28 -4.28 -2.47
N PHE A 129 23.87 -5.39 -1.87
CA PHE A 129 23.99 -6.74 -2.45
C PHE A 129 23.43 -6.87 -3.89
N PRO A 130 22.21 -6.39 -4.22
CA PRO A 130 21.68 -6.40 -5.59
C PRO A 130 22.57 -5.69 -6.62
N PHE A 131 23.42 -4.74 -6.21
CA PHE A 131 24.34 -4.08 -7.12
C PHE A 131 25.47 -5.00 -7.59
N LEU A 132 25.75 -6.07 -6.85
CA LEU A 132 26.74 -7.08 -7.22
C LEU A 132 26.20 -8.09 -8.23
N LEU A 133 24.87 -8.23 -8.34
CA LEU A 133 24.21 -9.17 -9.23
C LEU A 133 24.29 -8.76 -10.71
N PRO A 134 24.34 -9.74 -11.64
CA PRO A 134 24.25 -9.48 -13.07
C PRO A 134 22.86 -8.95 -13.47
N SER A 135 22.81 -8.11 -14.50
CA SER A 135 21.58 -7.47 -14.98
C SER A 135 20.49 -8.47 -15.35
N SER A 136 20.85 -9.65 -15.89
CA SER A 136 19.88 -10.70 -16.24
C SER A 136 19.00 -11.17 -15.07
N ILE A 137 19.52 -11.16 -13.83
CA ILE A 137 18.74 -11.52 -12.64
C ILE A 137 17.78 -10.39 -12.26
N ILE A 138 18.22 -9.14 -12.43
CA ILE A 138 17.40 -7.96 -12.14
C ILE A 138 16.29 -7.81 -13.17
N ASP A 139 16.58 -8.07 -14.45
CA ASP A 139 15.59 -8.11 -15.51
C ASP A 139 14.59 -9.24 -15.26
N LEU A 140 15.03 -10.43 -14.83
CA LEU A 140 14.11 -11.50 -14.45
C LEU A 140 13.20 -11.10 -13.28
N TYR A 141 13.76 -10.41 -12.28
CA TYR A 141 12.99 -9.86 -11.16
C TYR A 141 11.95 -8.84 -11.64
N GLY A 142 12.35 -7.88 -12.48
CA GLY A 142 11.45 -6.86 -13.06
C GLY A 142 10.38 -7.45 -13.97
N ILE A 143 10.76 -8.38 -14.87
CA ILE A 143 9.85 -9.08 -15.78
C ILE A 143 8.86 -9.94 -14.99
N ARG A 144 9.31 -10.71 -13.99
CA ARG A 144 8.42 -11.53 -13.15
C ARG A 144 7.46 -10.69 -12.31
N LEU A 145 7.81 -9.43 -12.08
CA LEU A 145 7.00 -8.46 -11.38
C LEU A 145 5.97 -7.79 -12.32
N ILE A 146 6.32 -7.54 -13.59
CA ILE A 146 5.48 -6.88 -14.61
C ILE A 146 4.59 -7.84 -15.44
N LEU A 147 5.07 -9.02 -15.82
CA LEU A 147 4.35 -9.94 -16.72
C LEU A 147 3.14 -10.59 -16.03
N THR A 148 2.02 -9.90 -16.10
CA THR A 148 0.68 -10.36 -15.77
C THR A 148 -0.05 -11.00 -16.97
N ARG A 149 0.68 -11.44 -18.01
CA ARG A 149 0.08 -11.96 -19.25
C ARG A 149 0.53 -13.38 -19.63
N SER A 150 0.48 -14.31 -18.68
CA SER A 150 0.33 -15.75 -18.99
C SER A 150 -0.26 -16.52 -17.80
N PRO A 151 -1.42 -17.20 -17.96
CA PRO A 151 -2.15 -17.84 -16.86
C PRO A 151 -1.69 -19.27 -16.53
N LYS A 152 -0.42 -19.63 -16.79
CA LYS A 152 0.09 -20.98 -16.56
C LYS A 152 1.54 -20.96 -16.11
N THR A 153 1.78 -20.76 -14.81
CA THR A 153 2.75 -21.49 -13.96
C THR A 153 3.19 -20.67 -12.74
N SER A 154 3.20 -21.35 -11.59
CA SER A 154 3.91 -21.07 -10.34
C SER A 154 3.32 -20.04 -9.36
N SER A 155 3.00 -20.54 -8.17
CA SER A 155 2.33 -19.93 -7.02
C SER A 155 3.10 -18.79 -6.31
N LEU A 156 3.93 -18.03 -7.02
CA LEU A 156 4.68 -16.87 -6.49
C LEU A 156 4.58 -15.64 -7.42
N SER A 157 3.54 -15.59 -8.26
CA SER A 157 3.35 -14.56 -9.29
C SER A 157 2.21 -13.60 -8.92
N CYS A 158 2.47 -12.71 -7.98
CA CYS A 158 2.34 -11.24 -8.10
C CYS A 158 2.30 -10.59 -6.71
N CYS A 159 3.45 -10.40 -6.10
CA CYS A 159 3.55 -9.65 -4.85
C CYS A 159 2.93 -8.25 -4.94
N CYS A 160 2.97 -7.58 -6.10
CA CYS A 160 2.30 -6.29 -6.30
C CYS A 160 0.77 -6.39 -6.33
N ARG A 161 0.19 -7.45 -6.95
CA ARG A 161 -1.26 -7.68 -6.88
C ARG A 161 -1.70 -8.08 -5.47
N VAL A 162 -0.86 -8.86 -4.78
CA VAL A 162 -1.08 -9.21 -3.38
C VAL A 162 -1.07 -7.97 -2.50
N PHE A 163 -0.10 -7.06 -2.69
CA PHE A 163 -0.08 -5.78 -1.97
C PHE A 163 -1.35 -4.96 -2.20
N LEU A 164 -1.76 -4.78 -3.47
CA LEU A 164 -2.99 -4.08 -3.82
C LEU A 164 -4.23 -4.72 -3.19
N LEU A 165 -4.32 -6.05 -3.22
CA LEU A 165 -5.42 -6.80 -2.62
C LEU A 165 -5.47 -6.66 -1.10
N ILE A 166 -4.32 -6.75 -0.42
CA ILE A 166 -4.23 -6.58 1.03
C ILE A 166 -4.58 -5.15 1.42
N GLN A 167 -4.02 -4.16 0.71
CA GLN A 167 -4.33 -2.74 0.92
C GLN A 167 -5.83 -2.48 0.75
N LEU A 168 -6.44 -3.08 -0.27
CA LEU A 168 -7.86 -2.97 -0.53
C LEU A 168 -8.70 -3.56 0.62
N ILE A 169 -8.39 -4.78 1.07
CA ILE A 169 -9.10 -5.42 2.19
C ILE A 169 -8.95 -4.57 3.46
N SER A 170 -7.74 -4.04 3.72
CA SER A 170 -7.49 -3.17 4.87
C SER A 170 -8.31 -1.87 4.81
N ILE A 171 -8.42 -1.23 3.65
CA ILE A 171 -9.25 -0.02 3.48
C ILE A 171 -10.72 -0.35 3.73
N ILE A 172 -11.24 -1.46 3.20
CA ILE A 172 -12.64 -1.81 3.43
C ILE A 172 -12.88 -2.14 4.91
N SER A 173 -11.97 -2.89 5.54
CA SER A 173 -11.99 -3.17 6.99
C SER A 173 -12.01 -1.90 7.82
N PHE A 174 -11.19 -0.92 7.44
CA PHE A 174 -11.17 0.40 8.07
C PHE A 174 -12.48 1.15 7.89
N ILE A 175 -13.08 1.12 6.69
CA ILE A 175 -14.40 1.74 6.43
C ILE A 175 -15.50 1.07 7.26
N THR A 176 -15.48 -0.26 7.38
CA THR A 176 -16.44 -0.98 8.23
C THR A 176 -16.23 -0.69 9.71
N TRP A 177 -14.98 -0.62 10.15
CA TRP A 177 -14.64 -0.22 11.52
C TRP A 177 -15.08 1.22 11.82
N LEU A 178 -14.90 2.16 10.89
CA LEU A 178 -15.41 3.53 11.03
C LEU A 178 -16.93 3.52 11.20
N ASN A 179 -17.64 2.75 10.38
CA ASN A 179 -19.08 2.62 10.48
C ASN A 179 -19.51 2.09 11.86
N GLU A 180 -18.89 1.02 12.35
CA GLU A 180 -19.16 0.48 13.69
C GLU A 180 -18.79 1.44 14.81
N PHE A 181 -17.65 2.15 14.70
CA PHE A 181 -17.18 3.11 15.68
C PHE A 181 -18.18 4.27 15.85
N PHE A 182 -18.66 4.83 14.74
CA PHE A 182 -19.68 5.87 14.82
C PHE A 182 -21.01 5.32 15.32
N LEU A 183 -21.42 4.10 14.95
CA LEU A 183 -22.66 3.49 15.45
C LEU A 183 -22.60 3.10 16.93
N SER A 184 -21.42 2.77 17.47
CA SER A 184 -21.24 2.30 18.85
C SER A 184 -21.21 3.42 19.91
N GLN A 185 -21.10 4.69 19.50
CA GLN A 185 -21.09 5.81 20.45
C GLN A 185 -22.47 5.98 21.08
N LYS A 186 -22.57 5.83 22.41
CA LYS A 186 -23.78 5.61 23.21
C LYS A 186 -24.84 6.74 23.24
N ASP A 187 -24.77 7.77 22.39
CA ASP A 187 -25.72 8.90 22.38
C ASP A 187 -26.64 8.87 21.14
N ALA A 188 -27.91 8.50 21.37
CA ALA A 188 -28.81 7.90 20.38
C ALA A 188 -29.39 8.82 19.28
N GLU A 189 -29.37 10.16 19.41
CA GLU A 189 -29.93 11.05 18.36
C GLU A 189 -28.88 11.90 17.64
N ARG A 190 -27.92 12.46 18.39
CA ARG A 190 -26.87 13.32 17.82
C ARG A 190 -25.95 12.54 16.88
N CYS A 191 -25.69 11.26 17.19
CA CYS A 191 -24.82 10.41 16.40
C CYS A 191 -25.43 10.00 15.05
N HIS A 192 -26.73 9.69 15.01
CA HIS A 192 -27.42 9.38 13.75
C HIS A 192 -27.36 10.55 12.77
N VAL A 193 -27.52 11.79 13.26
CA VAL A 193 -27.36 12.99 12.44
C VAL A 193 -25.92 13.15 11.95
N HIS A 194 -24.90 12.90 12.78
CA HIS A 194 -23.49 12.97 12.36
C HIS A 194 -23.12 11.91 11.32
N VAL A 195 -23.59 10.66 11.48
CA VAL A 195 -23.38 9.57 10.50
C VAL A 195 -24.06 9.88 9.18
N MET A 196 -25.31 10.35 9.23
CA MET A 196 -26.03 10.77 8.02
C MET A 196 -25.39 11.98 7.35
N LEU A 197 -24.92 12.96 8.12
CA LEU A 197 -24.20 14.11 7.61
C LEU A 197 -22.90 13.69 6.93
N LEU A 198 -22.10 12.83 7.57
CA LEU A 198 -20.86 12.29 7.01
C LEU A 198 -21.12 11.51 5.72
N ALA A 199 -22.15 10.66 5.70
CA ALA A 199 -22.54 9.91 4.51
C ALA A 199 -23.00 10.85 3.38
N THR A 200 -23.74 11.90 3.71
CA THR A 200 -24.21 12.90 2.74
C THR A 200 -23.04 13.68 2.15
N ILE A 201 -22.10 14.15 2.99
CA ILE A 201 -20.87 14.82 2.55
C ILE A 201 -20.04 13.90 1.65
N ALA A 202 -19.92 12.62 2.01
CA ALA A 202 -19.18 11.67 1.19
C ALA A 202 -19.85 11.46 -0.18
N TYR A 203 -21.17 11.31 -0.24
CA TYR A 203 -21.90 11.20 -1.51
C TYR A 203 -21.81 12.47 -2.36
N THR A 204 -21.94 13.66 -1.79
CA THR A 204 -21.83 14.91 -2.55
C THR A 204 -20.43 15.08 -3.14
N LEU A 205 -19.38 14.74 -2.37
CA LEU A 205 -18.01 14.72 -2.86
C LEU A 205 -17.78 13.66 -3.96
N CYS A 206 -18.41 12.48 -3.88
CA CYS A 206 -18.35 11.48 -4.96
C CYS A 206 -18.92 12.05 -6.27
N ILE A 207 -20.13 12.61 -6.22
CA ILE A 207 -20.81 13.16 -7.40
C ILE A 207 -20.03 14.36 -7.96
N LEU A 208 -19.55 15.25 -7.10
CA LEU A 208 -18.69 16.36 -7.50
C LEU A 208 -17.41 15.85 -8.19
N GLY A 209 -16.76 14.83 -7.63
CA GLY A 209 -15.59 14.20 -8.24
C GLY A 209 -15.85 13.65 -9.63
N VAL A 210 -16.98 12.95 -9.83
CA VAL A 210 -17.40 12.44 -11.15
C VAL A 210 -17.65 13.58 -12.15
N ILE A 211 -18.35 14.64 -11.72
CA ILE A 211 -18.61 15.82 -12.58
C ILE A 211 -17.29 16.50 -12.99
N LEU A 212 -16.39 16.73 -12.04
CA LEU A 212 -15.08 17.34 -12.31
C LEU A 212 -14.24 16.46 -13.26
N MET A 213 -14.30 15.14 -13.12
CA MET A 213 -13.61 14.23 -14.03
C MET A 213 -14.13 14.34 -15.48
N TYR A 214 -15.45 14.44 -15.68
CA TYR A 214 -16.01 14.67 -17.02
C TYR A 214 -15.54 16.01 -17.60
N ILE A 215 -15.58 17.09 -16.81
CA ILE A 215 -15.19 18.43 -17.27
C ILE A 215 -13.71 18.47 -17.65
N TRP A 216 -12.84 17.80 -16.90
CA TRP A 216 -11.39 17.91 -17.08
C TRP A 216 -10.76 16.88 -18.02
N TYR A 217 -11.35 15.69 -18.15
CA TYR A 217 -10.76 14.56 -18.90
C TYR A 217 -11.59 14.10 -20.10
N VAL A 218 -12.73 14.75 -20.37
CA VAL A 218 -13.57 14.52 -21.55
C VAL A 218 -13.86 15.87 -22.23
N PRO A 219 -12.86 16.52 -22.84
CA PRO A 219 -13.08 17.77 -23.58
C PRO A 219 -13.85 17.54 -24.89
N ASP A 220 -13.68 16.36 -25.51
CA ASP A 220 -14.23 15.99 -26.81
C ASP A 220 -14.91 14.61 -26.73
N PRO A 221 -15.97 14.35 -27.53
CA PRO A 221 -16.67 13.06 -27.54
C PRO A 221 -15.82 11.90 -28.09
N SER A 222 -14.67 12.20 -28.70
CA SER A 222 -13.69 11.20 -29.14
C SER A 222 -12.98 10.49 -27.98
N CYS A 223 -13.06 11.02 -26.75
CA CYS A 223 -12.44 10.47 -25.55
C CYS A 223 -13.20 9.26 -24.97
N LEU A 224 -13.50 8.27 -25.82
CA LEU A 224 -14.35 7.13 -25.50
C LEU A 224 -13.88 6.32 -24.30
N LEU A 225 -12.56 6.18 -24.12
CA LEU A 225 -12.00 5.40 -23.03
C LEU A 225 -12.21 6.09 -21.66
N ASN A 226 -11.96 7.39 -21.59
CA ASN A 226 -12.20 8.17 -20.36
C ASN A 226 -13.70 8.25 -20.05
N ILE A 227 -14.55 8.40 -21.07
CA ILE A 227 -16.01 8.32 -20.92
C ILE A 227 -16.40 6.95 -20.34
N PHE A 228 -15.86 5.85 -20.89
CA PHE A 228 -16.15 4.51 -20.42
C PHE A 228 -15.73 4.32 -18.96
N PHE A 229 -14.51 4.70 -18.59
CA PHE A 229 -14.04 4.58 -17.20
C PHE A 229 -14.94 5.34 -16.23
N ILE A 230 -15.20 6.64 -16.49
CA ILE A 230 -16.01 7.46 -15.58
C ILE A 230 -17.46 6.97 -15.50
N THR A 231 -18.08 6.60 -16.64
CA THR A 231 -19.45 6.08 -16.67
C THR A 231 -19.55 4.76 -15.92
N TRP A 232 -18.57 3.88 -16.10
CA TRP A 232 -18.54 2.58 -15.45
C TRP A 232 -18.34 2.71 -13.94
N THR A 233 -17.45 3.60 -13.48
CA THR A 233 -17.29 3.95 -12.06
C THR A 233 -18.61 4.43 -11.46
N LEU A 234 -19.33 5.32 -12.15
CA LEU A 234 -20.66 5.78 -11.69
C LEU A 234 -21.66 4.63 -11.55
N PHE A 235 -21.70 3.72 -12.53
CA PHE A 235 -22.51 2.51 -12.47
C PHE A 235 -22.14 1.63 -11.27
N LEU A 236 -20.84 1.40 -11.03
CA LEU A 236 -20.37 0.60 -9.90
C LEU A 236 -20.74 1.23 -8.54
N ILE A 237 -20.67 2.56 -8.41
CA ILE A 237 -21.10 3.27 -7.19
C ILE A 237 -22.60 3.05 -6.95
N GLN A 238 -23.43 3.19 -7.99
CA GLN A 238 -24.86 2.96 -7.88
C GLN A 238 -25.20 1.50 -7.54
N LEU A 239 -24.46 0.55 -8.13
CA LEU A 239 -24.59 -0.88 -7.84
C LEU A 239 -24.27 -1.18 -6.38
N MET A 240 -23.15 -0.66 -5.86
CA MET A 240 -22.77 -0.82 -4.45
C MET A 240 -23.83 -0.23 -3.52
N ALA A 241 -24.30 0.99 -3.79
CA ALA A 241 -25.34 1.63 -2.99
C ALA A 241 -26.64 0.80 -2.98
N SER A 242 -27.07 0.30 -4.14
CA SER A 242 -28.30 -0.49 -4.27
C SER A 242 -28.22 -1.82 -3.49
N ILE A 243 -27.07 -2.49 -3.53
CA ILE A 243 -26.84 -3.74 -2.78
C ILE A 243 -26.79 -3.46 -1.28
N SER A 244 -26.06 -2.43 -0.84
CA SER A 244 -25.92 -2.09 0.58
C SER A 244 -27.24 -1.70 1.24
N LEU A 245 -28.16 -1.08 0.48
CA LEU A 245 -29.49 -0.69 0.94
C LEU A 245 -30.55 -1.79 0.83
N HIS A 246 -30.21 -2.92 0.22
CA HIS A 246 -31.17 -4.01 0.08
C HIS A 246 -31.64 -4.48 1.47
N PRO A 247 -32.96 -4.65 1.72
CA PRO A 247 -33.49 -4.93 3.06
C PRO A 247 -32.89 -6.15 3.77
N LYS A 248 -32.38 -7.12 3.02
CA LYS A 248 -31.71 -8.31 3.58
C LYS A 248 -30.28 -8.05 4.08
N ILE A 249 -29.60 -7.04 3.55
CA ILE A 249 -28.21 -6.69 3.91
C ILE A 249 -28.23 -5.55 4.92
N ASN A 250 -28.97 -4.48 4.61
CA ASN A 250 -29.12 -3.27 5.44
C ASN A 250 -27.80 -2.77 6.04
N ALA A 251 -26.76 -2.62 5.20
CA ALA A 251 -25.44 -2.15 5.62
C ALA A 251 -25.39 -0.63 5.90
N GLY A 252 -26.48 0.09 5.65
CA GLY A 252 -26.58 1.54 5.80
C GLY A 252 -25.97 2.32 4.64
N PHE A 253 -26.04 3.66 4.73
CA PHE A 253 -25.63 4.58 3.67
C PHE A 253 -24.16 5.01 3.75
N LEU A 254 -23.53 4.90 4.93
CA LEU A 254 -22.17 5.39 5.18
C LEU A 254 -21.09 4.54 4.52
N THR A 255 -21.19 3.21 4.63
CA THR A 255 -20.22 2.29 4.03
C THR A 255 -20.13 2.41 2.50
N PRO A 256 -21.25 2.39 1.72
CA PRO A 256 -21.18 2.54 0.27
C PRO A 256 -20.73 3.95 -0.17
N SER A 257 -20.97 5.00 0.63
CA SER A 257 -20.52 6.36 0.30
C SER A 257 -19.02 6.56 0.48
N LEU A 258 -18.46 6.06 1.59
CA LEU A 258 -17.00 6.07 1.82
C LEU A 258 -16.27 5.17 0.81
N MET A 259 -16.86 4.02 0.47
CA MET A 259 -16.33 3.16 -0.59
C MET A 259 -16.42 3.84 -1.97
N GLY A 260 -17.51 4.55 -2.24
CA GLY A 260 -17.68 5.37 -3.44
C GLY A 260 -16.57 6.41 -3.60
N LEU A 261 -16.19 7.12 -2.52
CA LEU A 261 -15.10 8.09 -2.56
C LEU A 261 -13.77 7.44 -2.94
N TYR A 262 -13.49 6.28 -2.39
CA TYR A 262 -12.28 5.52 -2.69
C TYR A 262 -12.25 5.05 -4.16
N VAL A 263 -13.37 4.56 -4.67
CA VAL A 263 -13.52 4.13 -6.07
C VAL A 263 -13.36 5.30 -7.05
N VAL A 264 -14.00 6.45 -6.78
CA VAL A 264 -13.81 7.69 -7.54
C VAL A 264 -12.35 8.13 -7.53
N PHE A 265 -11.69 8.07 -6.37
CA PHE A 265 -10.28 8.41 -6.24
C PHE A 265 -9.37 7.49 -7.07
N ILE A 266 -9.61 6.16 -7.07
CA ILE A 266 -8.84 5.23 -7.92
C ILE A 266 -9.05 5.54 -9.40
N CYS A 267 -10.29 5.75 -9.84
CA CYS A 267 -10.60 6.12 -11.22
C CYS A 267 -9.87 7.41 -11.63
N TRP A 268 -9.90 8.43 -10.77
CA TRP A 268 -9.18 9.68 -11.02
C TRP A 268 -7.66 9.45 -11.15
N CYS A 269 -7.06 8.64 -10.27
CA CYS A 269 -5.66 8.26 -10.40
C CYS A 269 -5.38 7.50 -11.71
N ALA A 270 -6.27 6.61 -12.16
CA ALA A 270 -6.10 5.83 -13.38
C ALA A 270 -6.06 6.72 -14.63
N ILE A 271 -6.97 7.69 -14.72
CA ILE A 271 -7.02 8.66 -15.83
C ILE A 271 -5.80 9.58 -15.79
N ARG A 272 -5.35 10.01 -14.59
CA ARG A 272 -4.12 10.79 -14.43
C ARG A 272 -2.85 10.05 -14.85
N SER A 273 -2.87 8.72 -14.83
CA SER A 273 -1.77 7.85 -15.28
C SER A 273 -1.71 7.70 -16.80
N GLU A 274 -2.69 8.21 -17.56
CA GLU A 274 -2.67 8.21 -19.02
C GLU A 274 -1.42 8.92 -19.57
N PRO A 275 -0.70 8.34 -20.56
CA PRO A 275 0.51 8.95 -21.09
C PRO A 275 0.25 10.31 -21.77
N VAL A 276 1.22 11.22 -21.66
CA VAL A 276 1.15 12.59 -22.21
C VAL A 276 1.27 12.53 -23.74
N GLY A 277 0.26 13.07 -24.44
CA GLY A 277 0.18 13.08 -25.92
C GLY A 277 -1.21 12.69 -26.45
N GLU A 278 -2.08 12.17 -25.61
CA GLU A 278 -3.49 11.91 -25.95
C GLU A 278 -4.33 13.18 -25.84
N ILE A 279 -5.22 13.38 -26.82
CA ILE A 279 -6.09 14.56 -26.98
C ILE A 279 -6.96 14.82 -25.74
N CYS A 280 -7.17 13.78 -24.92
CA CYS A 280 -8.11 13.76 -23.80
C CYS A 280 -7.53 14.26 -22.47
N ASN A 281 -6.21 14.37 -22.34
CA ASN A 281 -5.54 14.80 -21.10
C ASN A 281 -4.77 16.12 -21.29
N ARG A 282 -5.48 17.16 -21.78
CA ARG A 282 -4.89 18.48 -22.13
C ARG A 282 -4.29 19.24 -20.94
N ASN A 283 -4.78 18.97 -19.72
CA ASN A 283 -4.30 19.60 -18.48
C ASN A 283 -2.89 19.13 -18.06
N ALA A 284 -2.34 18.08 -18.70
CA ALA A 284 -0.94 17.71 -18.53
C ALA A 284 0.02 18.57 -19.38
N GLU A 285 -0.48 19.26 -20.41
CA GLU A 285 0.33 20.00 -21.39
C GLU A 285 0.36 21.52 -21.16
N SER A 286 -0.70 22.13 -20.63
CA SER A 286 -0.80 23.61 -20.43
C SER A 286 -0.01 24.17 -19.24
N SER A 287 0.99 23.44 -18.76
CA SER A 287 1.54 23.54 -17.40
C SER A 287 3.01 23.99 -17.37
N SER A 288 3.41 24.92 -18.23
CA SER A 288 4.74 25.55 -18.16
C SER A 288 4.97 26.39 -16.87
N ARG A 289 3.96 26.49 -15.98
CA ARG A 289 4.01 27.19 -14.68
C ARG A 289 3.92 26.23 -13.48
N THR A 290 4.08 24.92 -13.69
CA THR A 290 3.55 23.90 -12.76
C THR A 290 4.55 22.77 -12.44
N ASP A 291 5.85 23.02 -12.64
CA ASP A 291 6.95 22.18 -12.12
C ASP A 291 6.84 21.96 -10.60
N TRP A 292 6.57 23.02 -9.82
CA TRP A 292 6.39 22.91 -8.36
C TRP A 292 5.22 22.01 -7.96
N LEU A 293 4.12 22.03 -8.72
CA LEU A 293 2.97 21.16 -8.44
C LEU A 293 3.26 19.69 -8.77
N THR A 294 4.08 19.41 -9.78
CA THR A 294 4.53 18.04 -10.06
C THR A 294 5.42 17.49 -8.94
N ILE A 295 6.33 18.32 -8.41
CA ILE A 295 7.18 17.99 -7.27
C ILE A 295 6.31 17.71 -6.02
N ILE A 296 5.37 18.61 -5.71
CA ILE A 296 4.47 18.44 -4.57
C ILE A 296 3.64 17.16 -4.74
N SER A 297 3.07 16.92 -5.92
CA SER A 297 2.27 15.72 -6.21
C SER A 297 3.09 14.44 -6.07
N PHE A 298 4.35 14.46 -6.51
CA PHE A 298 5.28 13.34 -6.35
C PHE A 298 5.59 13.04 -4.88
N VAL A 299 5.92 14.07 -4.08
CA VAL A 299 6.20 13.92 -2.65
C VAL A 299 4.96 13.41 -1.90
N VAL A 300 3.79 13.98 -2.19
CA VAL A 300 2.52 13.52 -1.60
C VAL A 300 2.24 12.07 -1.97
N ALA A 301 2.43 11.67 -3.24
CA ALA A 301 2.25 10.29 -3.66
C ALA A 301 3.23 9.34 -2.94
N LEU A 302 4.50 9.73 -2.79
CA LEU A 302 5.50 8.94 -2.08
C LEU A 302 5.13 8.75 -0.61
N LEU A 303 4.76 9.83 0.09
CA LEU A 303 4.34 9.78 1.49
C LEU A 303 3.05 8.99 1.65
N ALA A 304 2.06 9.18 0.79
CA ALA A 304 0.81 8.43 0.80
C ALA A 304 1.07 6.92 0.66
N MET A 305 2.01 6.53 -0.20
CA MET A 305 2.38 5.13 -0.37
C MET A 305 3.05 4.52 0.87
N VAL A 306 3.92 5.27 1.54
CA VAL A 306 4.55 4.84 2.79
C VAL A 306 3.51 4.71 3.91
N ILE A 307 2.62 5.69 4.04
CA ILE A 307 1.54 5.68 5.03
C ILE A 307 0.59 4.51 4.76
N ALA A 308 0.18 4.30 3.50
CA ALA A 308 -0.68 3.19 3.13
C ALA A 308 -0.04 1.82 3.48
N THR A 309 1.25 1.64 3.18
CA THR A 309 2.01 0.43 3.53
C THR A 309 2.08 0.24 5.05
N PHE A 310 2.38 1.31 5.79
CA PHE A 310 2.46 1.29 7.24
C PHE A 310 1.12 0.93 7.90
N SER A 311 0.04 1.61 7.51
CA SER A 311 -1.30 1.37 8.04
C SER A 311 -1.77 -0.05 7.73
N THR A 312 -1.58 -0.50 6.48
CA THR A 312 -1.92 -1.86 6.05
C THR A 312 -1.13 -2.91 6.86
N GLY A 313 0.16 -2.67 7.12
CA GLY A 313 0.98 -3.61 7.87
C GLY A 313 0.59 -3.75 9.34
N VAL A 314 0.03 -2.69 9.94
CA VAL A 314 -0.46 -2.70 11.33
C VAL A 314 -1.84 -3.37 11.44
N ASP A 315 -2.65 -3.31 10.39
CA ASP A 315 -4.01 -3.90 10.30
C ASP A 315 -4.02 -5.44 10.14
N SER A 316 -3.08 -6.11 10.81
CA SER A 316 -2.96 -7.57 10.84
C SER A 316 -4.16 -8.29 11.46
N GLN A 317 -4.90 -7.61 12.35
CA GLN A 317 -6.05 -8.20 13.05
C GLN A 317 -7.20 -8.56 12.10
N CYS A 318 -7.32 -7.85 10.96
CA CYS A 318 -8.29 -8.16 9.91
C CYS A 318 -8.07 -9.56 9.29
N PHE A 319 -6.82 -10.04 9.26
CA PHE A 319 -6.43 -11.30 8.62
C PHE A 319 -6.27 -12.47 9.60
N GLN A 320 -6.49 -12.23 10.90
CA GLN A 320 -6.47 -13.29 11.90
C GLN A 320 -7.81 -14.01 11.90
N PHE A 321 -7.84 -15.22 11.32
CA PHE A 321 -9.04 -16.07 11.25
C PHE A 321 -9.57 -16.53 12.62
N ARG A 322 -8.81 -16.36 13.70
CA ARG A 322 -9.22 -16.68 15.07
C ARG A 322 -9.01 -15.48 15.98
N LYS A 323 -10.10 -14.76 16.26
CA LYS A 323 -10.19 -13.79 17.35
C LYS A 323 -10.34 -14.61 18.63
N ASP A 324 -9.25 -14.95 19.31
CA ASP A 324 -9.36 -15.51 20.66
C ASP A 324 -9.83 -14.36 21.57
N GLU A 325 -11.05 -14.48 22.11
CA GLU A 325 -11.72 -13.47 22.96
C GLU A 325 -10.98 -13.22 24.29
N ASN A 326 -9.97 -14.04 24.61
CA ASN A 326 -9.08 -13.87 25.74
C ASN A 326 -7.72 -13.35 25.24
N GLN A 327 -7.57 -12.02 25.13
CA GLN A 327 -6.24 -11.44 24.94
C GLN A 327 -5.42 -11.70 26.22
N GLU A 328 -4.48 -12.65 26.14
CA GLU A 328 -3.45 -12.83 27.17
C GLU A 328 -2.69 -11.51 27.37
N GLU A 329 -2.32 -11.16 28.60
CA GLU A 329 -1.59 -9.91 28.91
C GLU A 329 -0.28 -9.76 28.10
N ASP A 330 0.30 -10.88 27.66
CA ASP A 330 1.52 -10.97 26.86
C ASP A 330 1.26 -11.01 25.34
N ALA A 331 0.06 -10.68 24.85
CA ALA A 331 -0.22 -10.70 23.41
C ALA A 331 0.51 -9.57 22.66
N ILE A 332 1.05 -9.89 21.48
CA ILE A 332 1.69 -8.87 20.62
C ILE A 332 0.68 -7.86 20.07
N PRO A 333 1.05 -6.58 19.87
CA PRO A 333 0.13 -5.53 19.46
C PRO A 333 -0.34 -5.63 18.01
N TYR A 334 0.45 -6.27 17.14
CA TYR A 334 0.14 -6.55 15.74
C TYR A 334 0.96 -7.76 15.28
N GLY A 335 0.51 -8.48 14.27
CA GLY A 335 1.24 -9.62 13.71
C GLY A 335 2.53 -9.19 13.03
N TYR A 336 3.68 -9.41 13.69
CA TYR A 336 5.00 -8.99 13.19
C TYR A 336 5.32 -9.55 11.81
N GLY A 337 5.02 -10.83 11.57
CA GLY A 337 5.18 -11.44 10.25
C GLY A 337 4.35 -10.73 9.19
N PHE A 338 3.07 -10.52 9.42
CA PHE A 338 2.19 -9.84 8.47
C PHE A 338 2.67 -8.42 8.18
N PHE A 339 3.08 -7.68 9.21
CA PHE A 339 3.66 -6.35 9.07
C PHE A 339 4.85 -6.35 8.09
N HIS A 340 5.84 -7.21 8.31
CA HIS A 340 7.01 -7.29 7.42
C HIS A 340 6.67 -7.80 6.02
N PHE A 341 5.69 -8.70 5.89
CA PHE A 341 5.20 -9.16 4.60
C PHE A 341 4.58 -8.03 3.77
N VAL A 342 3.78 -7.16 4.39
CA VAL A 342 3.20 -5.98 3.74
C VAL A 342 4.30 -5.01 3.30
N PHE A 343 5.33 -4.77 4.12
CA PHE A 343 6.47 -3.93 3.72
C PHE A 343 7.29 -4.53 2.57
N ALA A 344 7.52 -5.86 2.58
CA ALA A 344 8.21 -6.55 1.50
C ALA A 344 7.45 -6.42 0.16
N THR A 345 6.16 -6.71 0.17
CA THR A 345 5.31 -6.58 -1.03
C THR A 345 5.11 -5.12 -1.44
N GLY A 346 5.07 -4.19 -0.48
CA GLY A 346 5.05 -2.75 -0.71
C GLY A 346 6.31 -2.21 -1.38
N ALA A 347 7.49 -2.73 -1.04
CA ALA A 347 8.76 -2.37 -1.70
C ALA A 347 8.75 -2.70 -3.20
N MET A 348 8.11 -3.82 -3.57
CA MET A 348 7.94 -4.24 -4.96
C MET A 348 6.94 -3.33 -5.68
N TYR A 349 5.81 -3.03 -5.04
CA TYR A 349 4.79 -2.15 -5.61
C TYR A 349 5.31 -0.73 -5.82
N PHE A 350 6.01 -0.15 -4.85
CA PHE A 350 6.59 1.19 -4.98
C PHE A 350 7.60 1.30 -6.13
N ALA A 351 8.41 0.26 -6.34
CA ALA A 351 9.32 0.20 -7.47
C ALA A 351 8.59 0.29 -8.81
N MET A 352 7.43 -0.36 -8.95
CA MET A 352 6.62 -0.29 -10.17
C MET A 352 6.04 1.08 -10.42
N LEU A 353 5.56 1.74 -9.36
CA LEU A 353 5.11 3.12 -9.46
C LEU A 353 6.25 4.02 -9.96
N LEU A 354 7.47 3.84 -9.46
CA LEU A 354 8.63 4.62 -9.91
C LEU A 354 9.04 4.35 -11.36
N ILE A 355 8.85 3.14 -11.89
CA ILE A 355 9.22 2.82 -13.29
C ILE A 355 8.03 2.88 -14.25
N GLY A 356 6.84 3.30 -13.81
CA GLY A 356 5.65 3.41 -14.66
C GLY A 356 5.18 2.05 -15.21
N TRP A 357 5.41 0.96 -14.47
CA TRP A 357 5.05 -0.41 -14.87
C TRP A 357 5.65 -0.85 -16.22
N ASN A 358 6.75 -0.22 -16.63
CA ASN A 358 7.41 -0.53 -17.88
C ASN A 358 8.93 -0.55 -17.69
N ILE A 359 9.55 -1.70 -17.88
CA ILE A 359 11.02 -1.84 -17.78
C ILE A 359 11.77 -1.21 -18.96
N HIS A 360 11.09 -1.04 -20.10
CA HIS A 360 11.71 -0.59 -21.34
C HIS A 360 11.55 0.92 -21.57
N HIS A 361 10.62 1.57 -20.86
CA HIS A 361 10.40 3.02 -20.96
C HIS A 361 10.81 3.73 -19.68
N SER A 362 11.58 4.81 -19.82
CA SER A 362 11.95 5.66 -18.70
C SER A 362 10.85 6.65 -18.35
N MET A 363 10.61 6.80 -17.05
CA MET A 363 9.77 7.84 -16.49
C MET A 363 10.46 9.22 -16.52
N LYS A 364 9.68 10.30 -16.70
CA LYS A 364 10.17 11.67 -16.54
C LYS A 364 10.54 11.92 -15.07
N ARG A 365 11.50 12.82 -14.81
CA ARG A 365 11.85 13.24 -13.45
C ARG A 365 10.62 13.76 -12.71
N TRP A 366 10.54 13.53 -11.41
CA TRP A 366 9.42 13.95 -10.57
C TRP A 366 8.04 13.43 -11.02
N THR A 367 8.00 12.40 -11.87
CA THR A 367 6.76 11.70 -12.22
C THR A 367 6.74 10.32 -11.59
N ILE A 368 5.55 9.83 -11.30
CA ILE A 368 5.31 8.50 -10.77
C ILE A 368 4.07 7.93 -11.48
N ASP A 369 4.13 6.65 -11.80
CA ASP A 369 2.98 5.87 -12.21
C ASP A 369 2.25 6.40 -13.47
N VAL A 370 3.00 6.68 -14.53
CA VAL A 370 2.46 7.13 -15.84
C VAL A 370 2.66 6.02 -16.87
N GLY A 371 1.61 5.70 -17.61
CA GLY A 371 1.59 4.74 -18.71
C GLY A 371 0.31 3.92 -18.75
N TRP A 372 -0.04 3.40 -19.93
CA TRP A 372 -1.24 2.57 -20.12
C TRP A 372 -1.33 1.36 -19.19
N THR A 373 -0.20 0.72 -18.90
CA THR A 373 -0.14 -0.40 -17.95
C THR A 373 -0.59 0.04 -16.55
N SER A 374 -0.15 1.22 -16.09
CA SER A 374 -0.55 1.80 -14.81
C SER A 374 -2.06 2.07 -14.77
N THR A 375 -2.59 2.75 -15.79
CA THR A 375 -4.03 3.05 -15.92
C THR A 375 -4.86 1.77 -15.79
N TRP A 376 -4.52 0.72 -16.54
CA TRP A 376 -5.27 -0.54 -16.49
C TRP A 376 -5.13 -1.27 -15.15
N VAL A 377 -3.95 -1.26 -14.51
CA VAL A 377 -3.79 -1.85 -13.17
C VAL A 377 -4.70 -1.16 -12.16
N ARG A 378 -4.84 0.17 -12.23
CA ARG A 378 -5.73 0.94 -11.35
C ARG A 378 -7.21 0.66 -11.62
N ILE A 379 -7.64 0.64 -12.88
CA ILE A 379 -9.02 0.32 -13.26
C ILE A 379 -9.39 -1.11 -12.85
N VAL A 380 -8.51 -2.08 -13.06
CA VAL A 380 -8.77 -3.47 -12.60
C VAL A 380 -8.80 -3.54 -11.07
N ASN A 381 -7.93 -2.80 -10.38
CA ASN A 381 -7.95 -2.71 -8.91
C ASN A 381 -9.26 -2.10 -8.40
N GLU A 382 -9.80 -1.08 -9.08
CA GLU A 382 -11.11 -0.50 -8.80
C GLU A 382 -12.24 -1.54 -8.92
N TRP A 383 -12.26 -2.32 -10.00
CA TRP A 383 -13.28 -3.35 -10.19
C TRP A 383 -13.19 -4.46 -9.13
N LEU A 384 -11.96 -4.88 -8.80
CA LEU A 384 -11.72 -5.83 -7.72
C LEU A 384 -12.17 -5.27 -6.37
N ALA A 385 -11.97 -3.97 -6.12
CA ALA A 385 -12.43 -3.27 -4.93
C ALA A 385 -13.94 -3.40 -4.74
N VAL A 386 -14.69 -3.11 -5.79
CA VAL A 386 -16.15 -3.21 -5.79
C VAL A 386 -16.61 -4.66 -5.63
N CYS A 387 -15.98 -5.60 -6.34
CA CYS A 387 -16.32 -7.02 -6.24
C CYS A 387 -16.11 -7.57 -4.82
N ILE A 388 -14.98 -7.23 -4.19
CA ILE A 388 -14.65 -7.69 -2.83
C ILE A 388 -15.57 -7.04 -1.80
N TYR A 389 -15.87 -5.75 -1.95
CA TYR A 389 -16.84 -5.06 -1.10
C TYR A 389 -18.22 -5.73 -1.15
N ILE A 390 -18.75 -5.95 -2.36
CA ILE A 390 -20.04 -6.63 -2.54
C ILE A 390 -20.00 -8.04 -1.96
N TRP A 391 -18.91 -8.78 -2.21
CA TRP A 391 -18.74 -10.12 -1.66
C TRP A 391 -18.76 -10.14 -0.13
N MET A 392 -18.09 -9.19 0.54
CA MET A 392 -18.10 -9.13 2.00
C MET A 392 -19.49 -8.84 2.58
N LEU A 393 -20.34 -8.10 1.87
CA LEU A 393 -21.73 -7.89 2.27
C LEU A 393 -22.61 -9.12 2.02
N VAL A 394 -22.39 -9.83 0.92
CA VAL A 394 -23.25 -10.94 0.48
C VAL A 394 -22.85 -12.29 1.09
N ALA A 395 -21.55 -12.52 1.33
CA ALA A 395 -21.03 -13.79 1.80
C ALA A 395 -21.66 -14.29 3.12
N PRO A 396 -21.89 -13.45 4.15
CA PRO A 396 -22.55 -13.90 5.38
C PRO A 396 -23.95 -14.47 5.12
N MET A 397 -24.71 -13.92 4.18
CA MET A 397 -26.05 -14.41 3.84
C MET A 397 -25.99 -15.75 3.09
N VAL A 398 -25.07 -15.89 2.14
CA VAL A 398 -24.91 -17.11 1.35
C VAL A 398 -24.43 -18.26 2.24
N LEU A 399 -23.50 -17.99 3.14
CA LEU A 399 -22.95 -18.99 4.07
C LEU A 399 -23.97 -19.39 5.14
N LYS A 400 -24.77 -18.45 5.66
CA LYS A 400 -25.85 -18.75 6.62
C LYS A 400 -26.94 -19.62 6.00
N ASN A 401 -27.33 -19.35 4.75
CA ASN A 401 -28.30 -20.20 4.05
C ASN A 401 -27.78 -21.63 3.81
N ARG A 402 -26.47 -21.80 3.56
CA ARG A 402 -25.84 -23.13 3.41
C ARG A 402 -25.74 -23.95 4.70
N GLN A 403 -25.87 -23.34 5.87
CA GLN A 403 -25.91 -24.06 7.14
C GLN A 403 -27.33 -24.43 7.58
N ILE A 404 -28.36 -23.88 6.92
CA ILE A 404 -29.78 -24.09 7.26
C ILE A 404 -30.44 -25.13 6.33
N THR A 405 -29.89 -25.35 5.13
CA THR A 405 -30.13 -26.54 4.29
C THR A 405 -29.11 -27.63 4.61
#